data_AF-A0A5N9HB40-F1
#
_entry.id   AF-A0A5N9HB40-F1
#
_cell.length_a   1.000
_cell.length_b   1.000
_cell.length_c   1.000
_cell.angle_alpha   90.00
_cell.angle_beta   90.00
_cell.angle_gamma   90.00
#
_symmetry.space_group_name_H-M   'P 1'
#
loop_
_entity.id
_entity.type
_entity.pdbx_description
1 polymer ?
#
loop_
_entity_poly.entity_id
_entity_poly.type
_entity_poly.pdbx_seq_one_letter_code
_entity_poly.pdbx_strand_id
1 'polypeptide(L)'
;MALYSCLAGVRIRRDTPPPSMLILSCELIAITDEHDVSASRAEANQLLADDYNIPYVADLDESLKLPGVDIVSACPDVERRGRVAVQCADSGKCLYLNKPLAGTNEDARAIVEAVDRNGVTAQMFSQVHSSFSQDARAAIGSA
;
A
#
# COMPACT_ATOMS: atom_id res chain seq x y z
N MET A 1 -4.05 -7.69 -20.65
CA MET A 1 -2.87 -8.20 -19.92
C MET A 1 -2.87 -7.49 -18.57
N ALA A 2 -3.29 -8.16 -17.50
CA ALA A 2 -3.46 -7.51 -16.20
C ALA A 2 -2.07 -7.27 -15.59
N LEU A 3 -1.62 -6.02 -15.63
CA LEU A 3 -0.39 -5.56 -14.97
C LEU A 3 -0.66 -5.51 -13.46
N TYR A 4 -0.53 -6.65 -12.79
CA TYR A 4 -0.45 -6.69 -11.33
C TYR A 4 1.01 -6.47 -10.95
N SER A 5 1.48 -5.22 -10.86
CA SER A 5 2.83 -4.94 -10.35
C SER A 5 2.87 -3.73 -9.44
N CYS A 6 3.68 -3.93 -8.40
CA CYS A 6 4.42 -2.97 -7.58
C CYS A 6 3.82 -2.37 -6.32
N LEU A 7 4.60 -2.57 -5.25
CA LEU A 7 4.58 -1.81 -4.02
C LEU A 7 5.17 -0.44 -4.34
N ALA A 8 4.34 0.58 -4.20
CA ALA A 8 4.74 1.97 -4.39
C ALA A 8 5.04 2.57 -3.01
N GLY A 9 6.31 2.90 -2.76
CA GLY A 9 6.70 3.66 -1.57
C GLY A 9 6.28 5.11 -1.74
N VAL A 10 5.35 5.58 -0.92
CA VAL A 10 4.81 6.95 -0.95
C VAL A 10 5.36 7.73 0.25
N ARG A 11 5.93 8.90 -0.04
CA ARG A 11 6.31 9.92 0.94
C ARG A 11 5.19 10.94 1.07
N ILE A 12 4.85 11.31 2.30
CA ILE A 12 4.01 12.49 2.55
C ILE A 12 4.93 13.66 2.89
N ARG A 13 4.95 14.68 2.04
CA ARG A 13 5.59 15.95 2.35
C ARG A 13 4.85 16.61 3.52
N ARG A 14 5.54 16.74 4.66
CA ARG A 14 5.04 17.45 5.85
C ARG A 14 5.47 18.92 5.89
N ASP A 15 6.15 19.39 4.85
CA ASP A 15 6.51 20.78 4.65
C ASP A 15 5.21 21.61 4.57
N THR A 16 4.86 22.25 5.68
CA THR A 16 3.62 23.03 5.86
C THR A 16 3.50 24.13 4.81
N PRO A 17 2.53 24.05 3.87
CA PRO A 17 2.12 25.21 3.08
C PRO A 17 1.41 26.21 3.99
N PRO A 18 1.29 27.49 3.61
CA PRO A 18 0.46 28.45 4.35
C PRO A 18 -0.98 27.90 4.52
N PRO A 19 -1.68 28.23 5.63
CA PRO A 19 -2.96 27.61 6.02
C PRO A 19 -4.07 27.63 4.95
N SER A 20 -3.96 28.48 3.94
CA SER A 20 -4.88 28.60 2.80
C SER A 20 -4.67 27.53 1.71
N MET A 21 -3.67 26.65 1.82
CA MET A 21 -3.27 25.72 0.78
C MET A 21 -2.94 24.33 1.37
N LEU A 22 -3.88 23.76 2.14
CA LEU A 22 -3.83 22.35 2.57
C LEU A 22 -4.06 21.42 1.37
N ILE A 23 -3.08 21.36 0.47
CA ILE A 23 -2.91 20.24 -0.43
C ILE A 23 -1.93 19.30 0.27
N LEU A 24 -2.43 18.17 0.78
CA LEU A 24 -1.58 17.04 1.16
C LEU A 24 -0.77 16.68 -0.08
N SER A 25 0.54 16.98 -0.07
CA SER A 25 1.43 16.58 -1.16
C SER A 25 1.98 15.20 -0.84
N CYS A 26 1.50 14.21 -1.58
CA CYS A 26 2.07 12.86 -1.60
C CYS A 26 2.99 12.76 -2.82
N GLU A 27 4.16 12.15 -2.62
CA GLU A 27 5.16 11.92 -3.66
C GLU A 27 5.48 10.43 -3.71
N LEU A 28 5.45 9.84 -4.90
CA LEU A 28 5.93 8.49 -5.11
C LEU A 28 7.46 8.52 -5.15
N ILE A 29 8.15 7.75 -4.32
CA ILE A 29 9.60 7.85 -4.14
C ILE A 29 10.39 6.62 -4.58
N ALA A 30 9.75 5.45 -4.64
CA ALA A 30 10.38 4.23 -5.08
C ALA A 30 9.34 3.18 -5.52
N ILE A 31 9.78 2.33 -6.42
CA ILE A 31 9.13 1.08 -6.81
C ILE A 31 9.93 -0.06 -6.19
N THR A 32 9.26 -1.09 -5.66
CA THR A 32 9.93 -2.24 -5.03
C THR A 32 9.11 -3.52 -5.17
N ASP A 33 9.80 -4.65 -5.03
CA ASP A 33 9.19 -5.98 -4.89
C ASP A 33 10.10 -6.89 -4.05
N GLU A 34 9.68 -8.13 -3.80
CA GLU A 34 10.51 -9.14 -3.14
C GLU A 34 11.76 -9.47 -3.99
N HIS A 35 12.86 -9.85 -3.34
CA HIS A 35 14.16 -10.09 -4.01
C HIS A 35 14.15 -11.29 -4.99
N ASP A 36 13.19 -12.20 -4.84
CA ASP A 36 13.11 -13.48 -5.56
C ASP A 36 12.04 -13.49 -6.66
N VAL A 37 11.54 -12.33 -7.08
CA VAL A 37 10.59 -12.24 -8.18
C VAL A 37 11.18 -12.70 -9.52
N SER A 38 10.31 -13.14 -10.45
CA SER A 38 10.73 -13.55 -11.78
C SER A 38 11.39 -12.41 -12.56
N ALA A 39 12.27 -12.75 -13.52
CA ALA A 39 12.91 -11.76 -14.39
C ALA A 39 11.89 -10.87 -15.12
N SER A 40 10.78 -11.45 -15.60
CA SER A 40 9.69 -10.71 -16.22
C SER A 40 8.98 -9.73 -15.28
N ARG A 41 8.89 -10.07 -13.99
CA ARG A 41 8.33 -9.17 -12.96
C ARG A 41 9.30 -8.04 -12.66
N ALA A 42 10.58 -8.35 -12.48
CA ALA A 42 11.63 -7.35 -12.28
C ALA A 42 11.70 -6.36 -13.45
N GLU A 43 11.60 -6.84 -14.69
CA GLU A 43 11.53 -5.99 -15.89
C GLU A 43 10.31 -5.06 -15.88
N ALA A 44 9.11 -5.60 -15.56
CA ALA A 44 7.90 -4.80 -15.45
C ALA A 44 8.00 -3.73 -14.34
N ASN A 45 8.65 -4.07 -13.22
CA ASN A 45 8.88 -3.13 -12.13
C ASN A 45 9.86 -2.02 -12.54
N GLN A 46 10.94 -2.35 -13.25
CA GLN A 46 11.87 -1.37 -13.78
C GLN A 46 11.19 -0.40 -14.75
N LEU A 47 10.40 -0.91 -15.70
CA LEU A 47 9.65 -0.08 -16.65
C LEU A 47 8.71 0.90 -15.93
N LEU A 48 8.01 0.44 -14.88
CA LEU A 48 7.14 1.30 -14.08
C LEU A 48 7.94 2.38 -13.33
N ALA A 49 9.10 2.03 -12.79
CA ALA A 49 9.98 2.98 -12.12
C ALA A 49 10.49 4.06 -13.09
N ASP A 50 10.85 3.66 -14.31
CA ASP A 50 11.28 4.55 -15.38
C ASP A 50 10.15 5.51 -15.81
N ASP A 51 8.91 5.00 -15.96
CA ASP A 51 7.72 5.81 -16.31
C ASP A 51 7.46 6.93 -15.29
N TYR A 52 7.69 6.66 -14.01
CA TYR A 52 7.54 7.65 -12.93
C TYR A 52 8.83 8.42 -12.62
N ASN A 53 9.95 8.11 -13.29
CA ASN A 53 11.27 8.67 -13.05
C ASN A 53 11.70 8.59 -11.58
N ILE A 54 11.59 7.39 -11.00
CA ILE A 54 11.92 7.06 -9.61
C ILE A 54 12.77 5.78 -9.55
N PRO A 55 13.52 5.54 -8.46
CA PRO A 55 14.30 4.33 -8.34
C PRO A 55 13.43 3.06 -8.23
N TYR A 56 13.88 1.99 -8.88
CA TYR A 56 13.48 0.62 -8.55
C TYR A 56 14.47 0.03 -7.54
N VAL A 57 13.97 -0.43 -6.39
CA VAL A 57 14.73 -1.17 -5.40
C VAL A 57 14.30 -2.62 -5.46
N ALA A 58 15.20 -3.51 -5.88
CA ALA A 58 14.90 -4.92 -6.11
C ALA A 58 14.89 -5.78 -4.84
N ASP A 59 14.76 -5.16 -3.67
CA ASP A 59 14.60 -5.82 -2.38
C ASP A 59 13.69 -4.98 -1.47
N LEU A 60 12.56 -5.58 -1.08
CA LEU A 60 11.58 -4.97 -0.18
C LEU A 60 12.20 -4.57 1.18
N ASP A 61 13.10 -5.40 1.73
CA ASP A 61 13.75 -5.10 3.02
C ASP A 61 14.69 -3.90 2.95
N GLU A 62 15.31 -3.66 1.79
CA GLU A 62 16.13 -2.48 1.54
C GLU A 62 15.24 -1.26 1.31
N SER A 63 14.19 -1.41 0.52
CA SER A 63 13.25 -0.34 0.19
C SER A 63 12.54 0.22 1.43
N LEU A 64 12.11 -0.63 2.36
CA LEU A 64 11.43 -0.21 3.60
C LEU A 64 12.34 0.63 4.53
N LYS A 65 13.67 0.51 4.37
CA LYS A 65 14.67 1.29 5.12
C LYS A 65 14.99 2.63 4.47
N LEU A 66 14.51 2.92 3.27
CA LEU A 66 14.76 4.19 2.61
C LEU A 66 14.21 5.37 3.44
N PRO A 67 14.97 6.48 3.54
CA PRO A 67 14.50 7.66 4.24
C PRO A 67 13.29 8.26 3.53
N GLY A 68 12.23 8.55 4.29
CA GLY A 68 11.02 9.20 3.78
C GLY A 68 9.94 8.24 3.25
N VAL A 69 10.08 6.91 3.41
CA VAL A 69 8.97 5.98 3.18
C VAL A 69 8.00 6.06 4.37
N ASP A 70 6.85 6.72 4.15
CA ASP A 70 5.78 6.86 5.14
C ASP A 70 4.67 5.81 4.92
N ILE A 71 4.31 5.58 3.65
CA ILE A 71 3.21 4.70 3.23
C ILE A 71 3.72 3.70 2.18
N VAL A 72 3.20 2.47 2.23
CA VAL A 72 3.37 1.47 1.20
C VAL A 72 2.03 1.21 0.52
N SER A 73 1.92 1.52 -0.77
CA SER A 73 0.79 1.12 -1.62
C SER A 73 1.04 -0.29 -2.13
N ALA A 74 0.44 -1.30 -1.49
CA ALA A 74 0.71 -2.71 -1.70
C ALA A 74 -0.22 -3.38 -2.71
N CYS A 75 0.34 -3.65 -3.89
CA CYS A 75 -0.33 -4.34 -4.99
C CYS A 75 0.33 -5.68 -5.40
N PRO A 76 0.84 -6.54 -4.50
CA PRO A 76 1.40 -7.82 -4.91
C PRO A 76 0.30 -8.79 -5.36
N ASP A 77 0.72 -9.85 -6.05
CA ASP A 77 -0.13 -11.00 -6.39
C ASP A 77 -0.76 -11.60 -5.12
N VAL A 78 -1.95 -12.18 -5.25
CA VAL A 78 -2.81 -12.49 -4.09
C VAL A 78 -2.16 -13.49 -3.12
N GLU A 79 -1.35 -14.40 -3.66
CA GLU A 79 -0.57 -15.42 -2.94
C GLU A 79 0.56 -14.83 -2.09
N ARG A 80 0.92 -13.57 -2.32
CA ARG A 80 2.04 -12.87 -1.67
C ARG A 80 1.57 -11.80 -0.68
N ARG A 81 0.30 -11.40 -0.74
CA ARG A 81 -0.26 -10.30 0.06
C ARG A 81 -0.07 -10.45 1.56
N GLY A 82 -0.29 -11.65 2.10
CA GLY A 82 -0.11 -11.95 3.52
C GLY A 82 1.26 -11.52 4.03
N ARG A 83 2.30 -12.22 3.57
CA ARG A 83 3.69 -11.97 4.00
C ARG A 83 4.18 -10.57 3.67
N VAL A 84 3.87 -10.03 2.49
CA VAL A 84 4.32 -8.70 2.07
C VAL A 84 3.70 -7.60 2.96
N ALA A 85 2.39 -7.65 3.20
CA ALA A 85 1.73 -6.64 4.03
C ALA A 85 2.17 -6.73 5.49
N VAL A 86 2.39 -7.95 6.01
CA VAL A 86 2.94 -8.17 7.36
C VAL A 86 4.34 -7.56 7.47
N GLN A 87 5.25 -7.82 6.52
CA GLN A 87 6.60 -7.27 6.51
C GLN A 87 6.61 -5.73 6.47
N CYS A 88 5.70 -5.14 5.69
CA CYS A 88 5.55 -3.68 5.62
C CYS A 88 5.02 -3.09 6.94
N ALA A 89 4.02 -3.75 7.58
CA ALA A 89 3.50 -3.34 8.88
C ALA A 89 4.56 -3.44 9.98
N ASP A 90 5.35 -4.53 10.00
CA ASP A 90 6.45 -4.74 10.95
C ASP A 90 7.59 -3.72 10.79
N SER A 91 7.71 -3.14 9.60
CA SER A 91 8.62 -2.01 9.35
C SER A 91 8.04 -0.65 9.78
N GLY A 92 6.89 -0.65 10.46
CA GLY A 92 6.22 0.55 10.97
C GLY A 92 5.61 1.43 9.88
N LYS A 93 5.37 0.89 8.67
CA LYS A 93 4.83 1.66 7.55
C LYS A 93 3.32 1.59 7.49
N CYS A 94 2.68 2.71 7.19
CA CYS A 94 1.25 2.73 6.89
C CYS A 94 0.99 2.02 5.56
N LEU A 95 -0.15 1.33 5.45
CA LEU A 95 -0.46 0.47 4.31
C LEU A 95 -1.68 0.99 3.54
N TYR A 96 -1.55 1.05 2.22
CA TYR A 96 -2.68 1.14 1.30
C TYR A 96 -2.77 -0.17 0.52
N LEU A 97 -3.74 -1.01 0.84
CA LEU A 97 -3.84 -2.40 0.42
C LEU A 97 -4.79 -2.56 -0.77
N ASN A 98 -4.48 -3.49 -1.66
CA ASN A 98 -5.35 -3.87 -2.76
C ASN A 98 -6.41 -4.92 -2.34
N LYS A 99 -7.56 -4.95 -3.03
CA LYS A 99 -8.60 -5.97 -2.83
C LYS A 99 -8.37 -7.21 -3.71
N PRO A 100 -8.74 -8.43 -3.27
CA PRO A 100 -9.10 -8.79 -1.89
C PRO A 100 -7.91 -8.65 -0.93
N LEU A 101 -8.16 -8.52 0.38
CA LEU A 101 -7.10 -8.32 1.38
C LEU A 101 -5.99 -9.39 1.30
N ALA A 102 -6.36 -10.67 1.21
CA ALA A 102 -5.43 -11.78 1.08
C ALA A 102 -6.10 -12.97 0.37
N GLY A 103 -5.30 -13.98 0.01
CA GLY A 103 -5.78 -15.24 -0.59
C GLY A 103 -6.38 -16.22 0.41
N THR A 104 -6.03 -16.09 1.70
CA THR A 104 -6.51 -16.97 2.77
C THR A 104 -6.98 -16.16 3.99
N ASN A 105 -7.83 -16.78 4.82
CA ASN A 105 -8.25 -16.18 6.09
C ASN A 105 -7.10 -16.13 7.12
N GLU A 106 -6.13 -17.03 7.00
CA GLU A 106 -4.94 -17.03 7.87
C GLU A 106 -4.07 -15.82 7.56
N ASP A 107 -3.76 -15.59 6.28
CA ASP A 107 -3.03 -14.39 5.84
C ASP A 107 -3.78 -13.10 6.22
N ALA A 108 -5.10 -13.07 6.03
CA ALA A 108 -5.90 -11.89 6.40
C ALA A 108 -5.80 -11.58 7.90
N ARG A 109 -5.82 -12.59 8.77
CA ARG A 109 -5.63 -12.41 10.22
C ARG A 109 -4.21 -11.97 10.55
N ALA A 110 -3.20 -12.58 9.93
CA ALA A 110 -1.81 -12.20 10.14
C ALA A 110 -1.56 -10.72 9.79
N ILE A 111 -2.19 -10.22 8.72
CA ILE A 111 -2.13 -8.79 8.35
C ILE A 111 -2.75 -7.92 9.45
N VAL A 112 -3.97 -8.25 9.93
CA VAL A 112 -4.66 -7.48 10.98
C VAL A 112 -3.83 -7.46 12.26
N GLU A 113 -3.32 -8.61 12.70
CA GLU A 113 -2.46 -8.73 13.88
C GLU A 113 -1.16 -7.92 13.74
N ALA A 114 -0.58 -7.86 12.54
CA ALA A 114 0.60 -7.04 12.25
C ALA A 114 0.31 -5.55 12.29
N VAL A 115 -0.81 -5.13 11.73
CA VAL A 115 -1.26 -3.74 11.78
C VAL A 115 -1.50 -3.30 13.22
N ASP A 116 -2.22 -4.11 13.99
CA ASP A 116 -2.57 -3.82 15.38
C ASP A 116 -1.34 -3.80 16.31
N ARG A 117 -0.45 -4.80 16.22
CA ARG A 117 0.74 -4.87 17.10
C ARG A 117 1.71 -3.72 16.88
N ASN A 118 1.81 -3.20 15.66
CA ASN A 118 2.72 -2.12 15.30
C ASN A 118 2.06 -0.74 15.38
N GLY A 119 0.74 -0.67 15.60
CA GLY A 119 -0.01 0.59 15.66
C GLY A 119 0.03 1.40 14.35
N VAL A 120 0.22 0.72 13.21
CA VAL A 120 0.24 1.37 11.89
C VAL A 120 -1.18 1.53 11.34
N THR A 121 -1.39 2.48 10.43
CA THR A 121 -2.68 2.63 9.74
C THR A 121 -2.69 1.76 8.49
N ALA A 122 -3.76 0.97 8.30
CA ALA A 122 -4.02 0.24 7.07
C ALA A 122 -5.36 0.68 6.46
N GLN A 123 -5.37 0.91 5.15
CA GLN A 123 -6.56 1.26 4.39
C GLN A 123 -6.63 0.39 3.14
N MET A 124 -7.85 0.05 2.72
CA MET A 124 -8.12 -0.55 1.41
C MET A 124 -9.26 0.23 0.77
N PHE A 125 -9.25 0.34 -0.56
CA PHE A 125 -10.34 0.99 -1.29
C PHE A 125 -11.70 0.37 -0.91
N SER A 126 -12.63 1.21 -0.48
CA SER A 126 -13.98 0.81 -0.10
C SER A 126 -14.98 1.90 -0.45
N GLN A 127 -16.17 1.50 -0.85
CA GLN A 127 -17.29 2.40 -1.13
C GLN A 127 -18.14 2.68 0.11
N VAL A 128 -17.75 2.19 1.28
CA VAL A 128 -18.54 2.36 2.52
C VAL A 128 -18.83 3.82 2.85
N HIS A 129 -18.02 4.78 2.38
CA HIS A 129 -18.23 6.21 2.61
C HIS A 129 -18.97 6.93 1.47
N SER A 130 -19.40 6.24 0.40
CA SER A 130 -20.22 6.85 -0.64
C SER A 130 -21.61 7.22 -0.11
N SER A 131 -22.24 8.26 -0.68
CA SER A 131 -23.57 8.70 -0.27
C SER A 131 -24.58 7.55 -0.28
N PHE A 132 -24.64 6.79 -1.39
CA PHE A 132 -25.56 5.66 -1.51
C PHE A 132 -25.34 4.56 -0.45
N SER A 133 -24.09 4.30 -0.04
CA SER A 133 -23.80 3.29 0.99
C SER A 133 -24.19 3.80 2.38
N GLN A 134 -23.99 5.09 2.63
CA GLN A 134 -24.38 5.75 3.87
C GLN A 134 -25.90 5.83 4.03
N ASP A 135 -26.61 6.21 2.96
CA ASP A 135 -28.07 6.28 2.92
C ASP A 135 -28.70 4.91 3.15
N ALA A 136 -28.19 3.88 2.48
CA ALA A 136 -28.65 2.50 2.69
C ALA A 136 -28.42 2.03 4.13
N ARG A 137 -27.26 2.34 4.73
CA ARG A 137 -26.96 2.01 6.13
C ARG A 137 -27.91 2.72 7.11
N ALA A 138 -28.20 3.99 6.87
CA ALA A 138 -29.13 4.77 7.70
C ALA A 138 -30.55 4.19 7.65
N ALA A 139 -31.02 3.82 6.46
CA ALA A 139 -32.34 3.20 6.29
C ALA A 139 -32.46 1.86 7.05
N ILE A 140 -31.44 0.99 6.94
CA ILE A 140 -31.42 -0.30 7.67
C ILE A 140 -31.37 -0.08 9.19
N GLY A 141 -30.55 0.86 9.68
CA GLY A 141 -30.42 1.12 11.12
C GLY A 141 -31.63 1.82 11.76
N SER A 142 -32.55 2.34 10.95
CA SER A 142 -33.81 2.96 11.40
C SER A 142 -35.02 2.02 11.41
N ALA A 143 -34.85 0.79 10.92
CA ALA A 143 -35.86 -0.27 10.89
C ALA A 143 -35.76 -1.19 12.10
#